data_AF-A0AAV9W5Y8-F1
#
_entry.id   AF-A0AAV9W5Y8-F1
#
_cell.length_a   1.000
_cell.length_b   1.000
_cell.length_c   1.000
_cell.angle_alpha   90.00
_cell.angle_beta   90.00
_cell.angle_gamma   90.00
#
_symmetry.space_group_name_H-M   'P 1'
#
loop_
_entity.id
_entity.type
_entity.pdbx_description
1 polymer ?
#
loop_
_entity_poly.entity_id
_entity_poly.type
_entity_poly.pdbx_seq_one_letter_code
_entity_poly.pdbx_strand_id
1 'polypeptide(L)'
;MKTATEKEYFALIKRFIQEEGKSRWAISAWVKEKLQEEGKYLGLIHDKRIKAVLRQGFESGEFVRPHGPLGTIHLKTNSSISSK
;
A
#
# COMPACT_ATOMS: atom_id res chain seq x y z
N MET A 1 17.74 -7.34 15.08
CA MET A 1 16.76 -7.38 13.97
C MET A 1 16.33 -5.96 13.65
N LYS A 2 16.50 -5.49 12.40
CA LYS A 2 15.94 -4.21 11.97
C LYS A 2 14.47 -4.45 11.63
N THR A 3 13.57 -3.74 12.28
CA THR A 3 12.14 -3.81 11.97
C THR A 3 11.84 -2.85 10.82
N ALA A 4 10.91 -3.21 9.94
CA ALA A 4 10.47 -2.30 8.91
C ALA A 4 9.89 -1.02 9.55
N THR A 5 10.03 0.12 8.89
CA THR A 5 9.53 1.44 9.29
C THR A 5 8.28 1.81 8.48
N GLU A 6 7.50 2.80 8.92
CA GLU A 6 6.34 3.26 8.13
C GLU A 6 6.74 3.77 6.74
N LYS A 7 7.91 4.41 6.62
CA LYS A 7 8.48 4.84 5.34
C LYS A 7 8.77 3.66 4.41
N GLU A 8 9.32 2.56 4.92
CA GLU A 8 9.55 1.35 4.13
C GLU A 8 8.23 0.70 3.68
N TYR A 9 7.22 0.64 4.56
CA TYR A 9 5.88 0.19 4.17
C TYR A 9 5.31 1.07 3.05
N PHE A 10 5.38 2.40 3.20
CA PHE A 10 4.88 3.33 2.18
C PHE A 10 5.57 3.12 0.83
N ALA A 11 6.89 2.99 0.83
CA ALA A 11 7.67 2.75 -0.39
C ALA A 11 7.31 1.41 -1.06
N LEU A 12 7.16 0.34 -0.28
CA LEU A 12 6.76 -0.98 -0.78
C LEU A 12 5.36 -0.94 -1.39
N ILE A 13 4.39 -0.33 -0.71
CA ILE A 13 3.03 -0.18 -1.24
C ILE A 13 3.07 0.60 -2.55
N LYS A 14 3.74 1.78 -2.56
CA LYS A 14 3.86 2.63 -3.74
C LYS A 14 4.46 1.89 -4.92
N ARG A 15 5.53 1.11 -4.71
CA ARG A 15 6.17 0.26 -5.72
C ARG A 15 5.20 -0.77 -6.31
N PHE A 16 4.38 -1.40 -5.46
CA PHE A 16 3.47 -2.47 -5.92
C PHE A 16 2.27 -1.95 -6.71
N ILE A 17 1.81 -0.72 -6.42
CA ILE A 17 0.67 -0.10 -7.10
C ILE A 17 1.09 0.86 -8.23
N GLN A 18 2.39 0.90 -8.57
CA GLN A 18 2.95 1.86 -9.53
C GLN A 18 2.50 1.62 -10.96
N GLU A 19 2.26 0.38 -11.36
CA GLU A 19 1.81 0.07 -12.74
C GLU A 19 0.30 -0.16 -12.81
N GLU A 20 -0.28 -0.77 -11.78
CA GLU A 20 -1.69 -1.13 -11.73
C GLU A 20 -2.20 -1.01 -10.30
N GLY A 21 -3.42 -0.49 -10.11
CA GLY A 21 -4.02 -0.46 -8.80
C GLY A 21 -4.30 -1.84 -8.23
N LYS A 22 -4.05 -2.01 -6.93
CA LYS A 22 -4.17 -3.31 -6.26
C LYS A 22 -5.19 -3.26 -5.14
N SER A 23 -5.82 -4.39 -4.85
CA SER A 23 -6.69 -4.50 -3.68
C SER A 23 -5.86 -4.42 -2.39
N ARG A 24 -6.48 -3.99 -1.28
CA ARG A 24 -5.82 -3.98 0.05
C ARG A 24 -5.23 -5.36 0.41
N TRP A 25 -5.93 -6.43 0.06
CA TRP A 25 -5.50 -7.80 0.30
C TRP A 25 -4.24 -8.15 -0.49
N ALA A 26 -4.20 -7.83 -1.78
CA ALA A 26 -3.03 -8.05 -2.62
C ALA A 26 -1.82 -7.24 -2.11
N ILE A 27 -2.02 -5.98 -1.73
CA ILE A 27 -0.98 -5.13 -1.13
C ILE A 27 -0.45 -5.76 0.14
N SER A 28 -1.32 -6.20 1.05
CA SER A 28 -0.91 -6.80 2.31
C SER A 28 -0.10 -8.08 2.10
N ALA A 29 -0.56 -8.97 1.21
CA ALA A 29 0.13 -10.22 0.90
C ALA A 29 1.53 -9.97 0.32
N TRP A 30 1.64 -9.09 -0.67
CA TRP A 30 2.91 -8.80 -1.34
C TRP A 30 3.90 -8.08 -0.41
N VAL A 31 3.44 -7.09 0.36
CA VAL A 31 4.31 -6.39 1.33
C VAL A 31 4.78 -7.37 2.42
N LYS A 32 3.93 -8.29 2.87
CA LYS A 32 4.32 -9.34 3.81
C LYS A 32 5.45 -10.19 3.25
N GLU A 33 5.31 -10.70 2.02
CA GLU A 33 6.32 -11.51 1.35
C GLU A 33 7.67 -10.78 1.29
N LYS A 34 7.67 -9.52 0.84
CA LYS A 34 8.91 -8.71 0.78
C LYS A 34 9.55 -8.45 2.14
N LEU A 35 8.75 -8.18 3.16
CA LEU A 35 9.31 -8.00 4.51
C LEU A 35 9.81 -9.31 5.12
N GLN A 36 9.25 -10.47 4.73
CA GLN A 36 9.74 -11.77 5.15
C GLN A 36 11.08 -12.11 4.47
N GLU A 37 11.20 -11.86 3.16
CA GLU A 37 12.45 -11.99 2.41
C GLU A 37 13.58 -11.13 3.02
N GLU A 38 13.27 -9.92 3.48
CA GLU A 38 14.23 -9.01 4.11
C GLU A 38 14.48 -9.28 5.61
N GLY A 39 13.79 -10.26 6.21
CA GLY A 39 13.89 -10.53 7.67
C GLY A 39 13.38 -9.39 8.55
N LYS A 40 12.50 -8.52 8.02
CA LYS A 40 11.93 -7.33 8.67
C LYS A 40 10.45 -7.47 9.03
N TYR A 41 9.84 -8.63 8.79
CA TYR A 41 8.42 -8.86 9.00
C TYR A 41 8.02 -8.75 10.48
N LEU A 42 6.93 -8.02 10.75
CA LEU A 42 6.51 -7.62 12.09
C LEU A 42 5.37 -8.45 12.70
N GLY A 43 4.96 -9.54 12.05
CA GLY A 43 3.90 -10.41 12.54
C GLY A 43 2.58 -9.66 12.77
N LEU A 44 2.09 -9.69 14.01
CA LEU A 44 0.75 -9.23 14.39
C LEU A 44 0.45 -7.75 14.07
N ILE A 45 1.47 -6.88 13.98
CA ILE A 45 1.25 -5.45 13.70
C ILE A 45 1.24 -5.10 12.20
N HIS A 46 1.45 -6.09 11.31
CA HIS A 46 1.51 -5.88 9.87
C HIS A 46 0.24 -5.18 9.34
N ASP A 47 -0.93 -5.74 9.64
CA ASP A 47 -2.22 -5.20 9.18
C ASP A 47 -2.48 -3.78 9.67
N LYS A 48 -2.11 -3.50 10.94
CA LYS A 48 -2.26 -2.17 11.53
C LYS A 48 -1.41 -1.15 10.78
N ARG A 49 -0.18 -1.50 10.43
CA ARG A 49 0.73 -0.62 9.67
C ARG A 49 0.27 -0.41 8.23
N ILE A 50 -0.17 -1.45 7.55
CA ILE A 50 -0.76 -1.31 6.20
C ILE A 50 -1.92 -0.31 6.23
N LYS A 51 -2.85 -0.45 7.18
CA LYS A 51 -3.99 0.47 7.31
C LYS A 51 -3.56 1.91 7.60
N ALA A 52 -2.60 2.11 8.49
CA ALA A 52 -2.08 3.44 8.82
C ALA A 52 -1.41 4.12 7.62
N VAL A 53 -0.53 3.41 6.94
CA VAL A 53 0.20 3.91 5.76
C VAL A 53 -0.74 4.18 4.59
N LEU A 54 -1.73 3.31 4.37
CA LEU A 54 -2.76 3.55 3.36
C LEU A 54 -3.58 4.81 3.69
N ARG A 55 -4.00 4.98 4.96
CA ARG A 55 -4.70 6.19 5.40
C ARG A 55 -3.86 7.44 5.13
N GLN A 56 -2.59 7.45 5.53
CA GLN A 56 -1.67 8.54 5.27
C GLN A 56 -1.57 8.87 3.78
N GLY A 57 -1.47 7.84 2.92
CA GLY A 57 -1.41 8.05 1.47
C GLY A 57 -2.71 8.58 0.86
N PHE A 58 -3.89 8.25 1.42
CA PHE A 58 -5.14 8.86 1.00
C PHE A 58 -5.24 10.32 1.47
N GLU A 59 -4.87 10.61 2.71
CA GLU A 59 -4.89 11.96 3.29
C GLU A 59 -3.92 12.91 2.59
N SER A 60 -2.75 12.42 2.18
CA SER A 60 -1.78 13.20 1.39
C SER A 60 -2.18 13.32 -0.08
N GLY A 61 -3.16 12.55 -0.54
CA GLY A 61 -3.53 12.44 -1.94
C GLY A 61 -2.52 11.71 -2.82
N GLU A 62 -1.55 10.98 -2.25
CA GLU A 62 -0.68 10.10 -3.05
C GLU A 62 -1.43 8.87 -3.58
N PHE A 63 -2.36 8.34 -2.78
CA PHE A 63 -3.18 7.18 -3.13
C PHE A 63 -4.61 7.61 -3.38
N VAL A 64 -5.29 6.91 -4.28
CA VAL A 64 -6.72 7.09 -4.57
C VAL A 64 -7.44 5.75 -4.67
N ARG A 65 -8.76 5.79 -4.46
CA ARG A 65 -9.66 4.64 -4.65
C ARG A 65 -10.83 5.06 -5.55
N PRO A 66 -10.69 4.96 -6.88
CA PRO A 66 -11.69 5.46 -7.83
C PRO A 66 -13.03 4.71 -7.72
N HIS A 67 -13.00 3.44 -7.33
CA HIS A 67 -14.18 2.58 -7.21
C HIS A 67 -14.70 2.46 -5.77
N GLY A 68 -14.44 3.45 -4.91
CA GLY A 68 -14.92 3.50 -3.54
C GLY A 68 -14.12 2.67 -2.53
N PRO A 69 -14.62 2.52 -1.28
CA PRO A 69 -13.82 2.02 -0.15
C PRO A 69 -13.29 0.59 -0.31
N LEU A 70 -14.04 -0.28 -1.00
CA LEU A 70 -13.67 -1.67 -1.26
C LEU A 70 -12.91 -1.85 -2.59
N GLY A 71 -12.73 -0.76 -3.35
CA GLY A 71 -12.07 -0.77 -4.65
C GLY A 71 -10.55 -0.93 -4.56
N THR A 72 -9.93 -1.03 -5.74
CA THR A 72 -8.48 -1.05 -5.89
C THR A 72 -7.86 0.31 -5.56
N ILE A 73 -6.64 0.27 -5.02
CA ILE A 73 -5.87 1.42 -4.58
C ILE A 73 -4.83 1.71 -5.66
N HIS A 74 -4.84 2.94 -6.17
CA HIS A 74 -3.97 3.41 -7.25
C HIS A 74 -3.12 4.58 -6.78
N LEU A 75 -2.01 4.85 -7.48
CA LEU A 75 -1.34 6.15 -7.38
C LEU A 75 -2.20 7.22 -8.05
N LYS A 76 -2.28 8.41 -7.43
CA LYS A 76 -3.00 9.55 -8.02
C LYS A 76 -2.46 9.94 -9.40
N THR A 77 -1.16 9.80 -9.63
CA THR A 77 -0.54 10.08 -10.94
C THR A 77 -1.05 9.13 -12.04
N ASN A 78 -1.51 7.94 -11.67
CA ASN A 78 -2.04 6.94 -12.60
C ASN A 78 -3.55 7.03 -12.73
N SER A 79 -4.23 7.83 -11.90
CA SER A 79 -5.68 7.95 -11.92
C SER A 79 -6.22 8.86 -13.03
N SER A 80 -5.50 8.94 -14.16
CA SER A 80 -6.05 9.34 -15.47
C SER A 80 -7.18 8.41 -15.95
N ILE A 81 -7.57 7.42 -15.13
CA ILE A 81 -8.74 6.57 -15.29
C ILE A 81 -10.00 7.42 -15.08
N SER A 82 -10.36 8.13 -16.16
CA SER A 82 -11.70 8.39 -16.65
C SER A 82 -12.71 8.99 -15.67
N SER A 83 -12.66 10.32 -15.51
CA SER A 83 -13.91 11.08 -15.47
C SER A 83 -14.42 11.19 -16.92
N LYS A 84 -15.25 10.23 -17.34
CA LYS A 84 -16.15 10.37 -18.49
C LYS A 84 -17.57 10.24 -17.97
#